data_AF-A0A9E1M6D6-F1
#
_entry.id   AF-A0A9E1M6D6-F1
#
_cell.length_a   1.000
_cell.length_b   1.000
_cell.length_c   1.000
_cell.angle_alpha   90.00
_cell.angle_beta   90.00
_cell.angle_gamma   90.00
#
_symmetry.space_group_name_H-M   'P 1'
#
loop_
_entity.id
_entity.type
_entity.pdbx_description
1 polymer ?
#
loop_
_entity_poly.entity_id
_entity_poly.type
_entity_poly.pdbx_seq_one_letter_code
_entity_poly.pdbx_strand_id
1 'polypeptide(L)'
;MNCLCCGKPLRTKEETGWHKACIKHFFMTETLPEIEIDEQALTQLATETIQKGYTVPGVQKKLSLHLFSQTKKPRLTLINYPSGYILKPQVEELYLRLLFSFVVGNSDMHLKNFSLIETEEGSGKYVLSPAYDLLPVNVIMPEDKEQFALAMNGKKMNLRWKDFMVFADECGISRTSAEKMIGLLVKKKETFISMCRASFLPEYMQERLCVLINERIKLF
;
A
#
# COMPACT_ATOMS: atom_id res chain seq x y z
N MET A 1 10.92 -1.58 -21.59
CA MET A 1 10.36 -1.02 -20.35
C MET A 1 9.57 -2.11 -19.64
N ASN A 2 9.60 -2.14 -18.30
CA ASN A 2 8.82 -3.09 -17.50
C ASN A 2 7.51 -2.45 -17.05
N CYS A 3 6.47 -3.25 -16.86
CA CYS A 3 5.18 -2.79 -16.37
C CYS A 3 5.31 -2.31 -14.91
N LEU A 4 4.81 -1.11 -14.62
CA LEU A 4 4.87 -0.49 -13.29
C LEU A 4 3.98 -1.20 -12.24
N CYS A 5 3.03 -2.02 -12.67
CA CYS A 5 2.18 -2.80 -11.78
C CYS A 5 2.74 -4.19 -11.47
N CYS A 6 3.11 -4.97 -12.49
CA CYS A 6 3.53 -6.36 -12.30
C CYS A 6 5.04 -6.62 -12.46
N GLY A 7 5.83 -5.61 -12.83
CA GLY A 7 7.29 -5.71 -13.01
C GLY A 7 7.75 -6.54 -14.23
N LYS A 8 6.83 -7.13 -15.01
CA LYS A 8 7.16 -7.94 -16.19
C LYS A 8 7.39 -7.06 -17.44
N PRO A 9 8.17 -7.52 -18.44
CA PRO A 9 8.42 -6.75 -19.66
C PRO A 9 7.13 -6.36 -20.40
N LEU A 10 7.06 -5.12 -20.88
CA LEU A 10 5.99 -4.65 -21.76
C LEU A 10 6.11 -5.30 -23.13
N ARG A 11 4.97 -5.56 -23.78
CA ARG A 11 4.92 -6.32 -25.04
C ARG A 11 5.28 -5.44 -26.23
N THR A 12 5.04 -4.13 -26.13
CA THR A 12 5.35 -3.14 -27.16
C THR A 12 6.04 -1.93 -26.55
N LYS A 13 6.84 -1.21 -27.37
CA LYS A 13 7.57 0.00 -26.93
C LYS A 13 6.68 1.23 -26.75
N GLU A 14 5.43 1.18 -27.23
CA GLU A 14 4.44 2.28 -27.22
C GLU A 14 3.44 2.18 -26.04
N GLU A 15 3.60 1.20 -25.14
CA GLU A 15 2.72 1.04 -23.97
C GLU A 15 2.99 2.10 -22.89
N THR A 16 1.92 2.56 -22.23
CA THR A 16 1.86 3.61 -21.18
C THR A 16 2.57 3.24 -19.86
N GLY A 17 3.58 2.38 -19.91
CA GLY A 17 4.24 1.84 -18.72
C GLY A 17 3.45 0.72 -18.03
N TRP A 18 2.26 0.34 -18.54
CA TRP A 18 1.37 -0.66 -17.92
C TRP A 18 0.85 -1.68 -18.95
N HIS A 19 0.72 -2.95 -18.56
CA HIS A 19 -0.04 -3.92 -19.38
C HIS A 19 -1.53 -3.62 -19.31
N LYS A 20 -2.27 -3.85 -20.41
CA LYS A 20 -3.75 -3.79 -20.41
C LYS A 20 -4.39 -4.64 -19.32
N ALA A 21 -3.85 -5.84 -19.08
CA ALA A 21 -4.31 -6.71 -18.01
C ALA A 21 -4.08 -6.11 -16.61
N CYS A 22 -2.96 -5.41 -16.41
CA CYS A 22 -2.66 -4.73 -15.15
C CYS A 22 -3.55 -3.50 -14.92
N ILE A 23 -3.86 -2.74 -15.98
CA ILE A 23 -4.81 -1.62 -15.91
C ILE A 23 -6.18 -2.16 -15.49
N LYS A 24 -6.68 -3.20 -16.18
CA LYS A 24 -7.96 -3.83 -15.85
C LYS A 24 -7.98 -4.45 -14.45
N HIS A 25 -6.87 -5.00 -13.99
CA HIS A 25 -6.80 -5.57 -12.65
C HIS A 25 -6.76 -4.50 -11.55
N PHE A 26 -6.00 -3.41 -11.75
CA PHE A 26 -5.78 -2.39 -10.74
C PHE A 26 -6.86 -1.32 -10.71
N PHE A 27 -7.24 -0.80 -11.88
CA PHE A 27 -8.23 0.28 -12.02
C PHE A 27 -9.63 -0.23 -12.35
N MET A 28 -9.78 -1.51 -12.68
CA MET A 28 -11.05 -2.10 -13.15
C MET A 28 -11.59 -1.44 -14.44
N THR A 29 -10.73 -0.74 -15.18
CA THR A 29 -11.04 -0.07 -16.45
C THR A 29 -10.28 -0.71 -17.61
N GLU A 30 -10.78 -0.54 -18.84
CA GLU A 30 -10.12 -1.07 -20.05
C GLU A 30 -8.91 -0.23 -20.49
N THR A 31 -8.91 1.05 -20.14
CA THR A 31 -7.87 2.03 -20.41
C THR A 31 -7.42 2.70 -19.11
N LEU A 32 -6.18 3.18 -19.08
CA LEU A 32 -5.66 3.91 -17.93
C LEU A 32 -6.55 5.16 -17.72
N PRO A 33 -7.18 5.34 -16.55
CA PRO A 33 -8.05 6.48 -16.32
C PRO A 33 -7.23 7.78 -16.34
N GLU A 34 -7.75 8.80 -17.00
CA GLU A 34 -7.17 10.14 -16.95
C GLU A 34 -7.51 10.76 -15.59
N ILE A 35 -6.48 11.21 -14.86
CA ILE A 35 -6.64 11.96 -13.63
C ILE A 35 -6.46 13.42 -13.99
N GLU A 36 -7.57 14.13 -14.22
CA GLU A 36 -7.56 15.58 -14.39
C GLU A 36 -7.32 16.23 -13.01
N ILE A 37 -6.06 16.59 -12.74
CA ILE A 37 -5.67 17.45 -11.63
C ILE A 37 -5.30 18.80 -12.24
N ASP A 38 -6.29 19.63 -12.53
CA ASP A 38 -6.04 21.01 -12.97
C ASP A 38 -5.98 21.97 -11.77
N GLU A 39 -5.41 23.15 -12.00
CA GLU A 39 -5.22 24.18 -10.97
C GLU A 39 -6.56 24.70 -10.42
N GLN A 40 -7.61 24.70 -11.24
CA GLN A 40 -8.96 25.12 -10.84
C GLN A 40 -9.59 24.12 -9.87
N ALA A 41 -9.49 22.82 -10.15
CA ALA A 41 -9.99 21.74 -9.32
C ALA A 41 -9.26 21.69 -7.97
N LEU A 42 -7.93 21.88 -7.98
CA LEU A 42 -7.15 21.99 -6.75
C LEU A 42 -7.57 23.21 -5.91
N THR A 43 -7.76 24.36 -6.56
CA THR A 43 -8.18 25.61 -5.88
C THR A 43 -9.58 25.48 -5.30
N GLN A 44 -10.50 24.84 -6.01
CA GLN A 44 -11.85 24.59 -5.54
C GLN A 44 -11.86 23.65 -4.34
N LEU A 45 -11.12 22.53 -4.40
CA LEU A 45 -10.96 21.60 -3.29
C LEU A 45 -10.33 22.25 -2.05
N ALA A 46 -9.32 23.09 -2.25
CA ALA A 46 -8.69 23.86 -1.17
C ALA A 46 -9.70 24.81 -0.51
N THR A 47 -10.46 25.54 -1.32
CA THR A 47 -11.47 26.51 -0.84
C THR A 47 -12.58 25.83 -0.04
N GLU A 48 -13.11 24.71 -0.55
CA GLU A 48 -14.14 23.92 0.15
C GLU A 48 -13.62 23.32 1.47
N THR A 49 -12.34 22.96 1.52
CA THR A 49 -11.70 22.40 2.71
C THR A 49 -11.52 23.47 3.80
N ILE A 50 -11.13 24.68 3.40
CA ILE A 50 -11.01 25.85 4.30
C ILE A 50 -12.38 26.27 4.83
N GLN A 51 -13.41 26.35 3.98
CA GLN A 51 -14.77 26.72 4.39
C GLN A 51 -15.40 25.72 5.36
N LYS A 52 -15.02 24.44 5.29
CA LYS A 52 -15.47 23.38 6.22
C LYS A 52 -14.69 23.36 7.55
N GLY A 53 -13.80 24.33 7.79
CA GLY A 53 -13.08 24.47 9.06
C GLY A 53 -12.01 23.39 9.29
N TYR A 54 -11.54 22.71 8.24
CA TYR A 54 -10.39 21.83 8.35
C TYR A 54 -9.12 22.68 8.40
N THR A 55 -8.65 22.98 9.61
CA THR A 55 -7.31 23.53 9.79
C THR A 55 -6.27 22.52 9.28
N VAL A 56 -5.22 23.03 8.63
CA VAL A 56 -4.03 22.26 8.26
C VAL A 56 -3.02 22.36 9.41
N PRO A 57 -3.09 21.49 10.42
CA PRO A 57 -1.89 20.99 11.07
C PRO A 57 -1.84 19.48 10.90
N GLY A 58 -0.81 19.01 10.18
CA GLY A 58 -0.20 17.66 10.31
C GLY A 58 -1.04 16.41 10.11
N VAL A 59 -2.35 16.50 9.90
CA VAL A 59 -3.24 15.34 9.77
C VAL A 59 -4.28 15.64 8.69
N GLN A 60 -3.89 15.49 7.43
CA GLN A 60 -4.82 15.52 6.30
C GLN A 60 -5.93 14.49 6.55
N LYS A 61 -7.17 14.94 6.77
CA LYS A 61 -8.34 14.05 6.75
C LYS A 61 -8.47 13.54 5.32
N LYS A 62 -8.12 12.27 5.11
CA LYS A 62 -8.19 11.66 3.78
C LYS A 62 -9.67 11.50 3.42
N LEU A 63 -10.03 12.07 2.29
CA LEU A 63 -11.34 11.96 1.67
C LEU A 63 -11.48 10.54 1.10
N SER A 64 -12.37 9.73 1.64
CA SER A 64 -12.65 8.39 1.10
C SER A 64 -13.52 8.53 -0.15
N LEU A 65 -13.02 8.05 -1.28
CA LEU A 65 -13.71 8.06 -2.57
C LEU A 65 -14.36 6.70 -2.84
N HIS A 66 -15.61 6.72 -3.26
CA HIS A 66 -16.36 5.56 -3.72
C HIS A 66 -16.63 5.69 -5.22
N LEU A 67 -16.38 4.62 -5.97
CA LEU A 67 -16.60 4.56 -7.42
C LEU A 67 -18.03 4.12 -7.69
N PHE A 68 -18.86 5.04 -8.17
CA PHE A 68 -20.24 4.75 -8.56
C PHE A 68 -20.28 4.32 -10.03
N SER A 69 -20.86 3.15 -10.30
CA SER A 69 -20.94 2.56 -11.66
C SER A 69 -22.37 2.16 -12.05
N GLN A 70 -23.36 3.02 -11.76
CA GLN A 70 -24.73 2.80 -12.23
C GLN A 70 -25.05 3.56 -13.53
N THR A 71 -24.16 4.40 -14.05
CA THR A 71 -24.35 5.10 -15.35
C THR A 71 -23.18 4.81 -16.30
N LYS A 72 -23.40 5.02 -17.61
CA LYS A 72 -22.39 4.81 -18.68
C LYS A 72 -21.08 5.61 -18.50
N LYS A 73 -20.95 6.42 -17.43
CA LYS A 73 -19.71 7.10 -17.04
C LYS A 73 -19.43 6.83 -15.55
N PRO A 74 -18.30 6.20 -15.20
CA PRO A 74 -17.91 6.03 -13.80
C PRO A 74 -17.62 7.39 -13.15
N ARG A 75 -18.09 7.59 -11.91
CA ARG A 75 -17.89 8.83 -11.13
C ARG A 75 -17.39 8.51 -9.72
N LEU A 76 -16.39 9.26 -9.24
CA LEU A 76 -15.88 9.16 -7.86
C LEU A 76 -16.64 10.13 -6.94
N THR A 77 -17.07 9.66 -5.77
CA THR A 77 -17.88 10.43 -4.80
C THR A 77 -17.35 10.29 -3.36
N LEU A 78 -17.51 11.33 -2.54
CA LEU A 78 -17.01 11.43 -1.16
C LEU A 78 -17.99 10.84 -0.13
N ILE A 79 -17.51 10.02 0.82
CA ILE A 79 -18.36 9.42 1.89
C ILE A 79 -17.93 9.89 3.30
N ASN A 80 -18.91 10.20 4.17
CA ASN A 80 -18.78 10.47 5.62
C ASN A 80 -19.70 9.54 6.48
N TYR A 81 -19.18 9.08 7.63
CA TYR A 81 -19.65 8.29 8.82
C TYR A 81 -21.15 8.36 9.32
N PRO A 82 -21.70 7.56 10.32
CA PRO A 82 -21.26 6.35 11.09
C PRO A 82 -22.24 5.11 11.13
N SER A 83 -21.74 3.91 11.49
CA SER A 83 -22.24 3.03 12.60
C SER A 83 -21.41 1.74 12.67
N GLY A 84 -21.11 1.28 13.89
CA GLY A 84 -20.07 0.28 14.19
C GLY A 84 -20.41 -1.13 13.74
N TYR A 85 -19.54 -1.68 12.88
CA TYR A 85 -19.47 -3.09 12.55
C TYR A 85 -18.10 -3.63 12.95
N ILE A 86 -18.05 -4.86 13.45
CA ILE A 86 -16.78 -5.58 13.63
C ILE A 86 -16.35 -6.07 12.25
N LEU A 87 -15.48 -5.30 11.61
CA LEU A 87 -14.87 -5.71 10.38
C LEU A 87 -13.69 -6.63 10.67
N LYS A 88 -13.75 -7.86 10.16
CA LYS A 88 -12.60 -8.77 10.11
C LYS A 88 -11.98 -8.67 8.70
N PRO A 89 -10.93 -7.83 8.50
CA PRO A 89 -10.31 -7.69 7.20
C PRO A 89 -9.66 -9.01 6.77
N GLN A 90 -9.24 -9.09 5.50
CA GLN A 90 -8.45 -10.21 4.98
C GLN A 90 -7.11 -10.29 5.71
N VAL A 91 -7.08 -11.03 6.81
CA VAL A 91 -5.94 -11.09 7.75
C VAL A 91 -4.65 -11.54 7.11
N GLU A 92 -4.72 -12.44 6.12
CA GLU A 92 -3.55 -12.92 5.39
C GLU A 92 -2.92 -11.81 4.54
N GLU A 93 -3.74 -11.04 3.84
CA GLU A 93 -3.30 -9.92 3.00
C GLU A 93 -2.71 -8.80 3.87
N LEU A 94 -3.35 -8.49 5.00
CA LEU A 94 -2.80 -7.55 5.98
C LEU A 94 -1.43 -8.00 6.49
N TYR A 95 -1.29 -9.28 6.83
CA TYR A 95 -0.04 -9.85 7.32
C TYR A 95 1.08 -9.76 6.27
N LEU A 96 0.79 -10.08 4.99
CA LEU A 96 1.75 -9.92 3.89
C LEU A 96 2.18 -8.47 3.71
N ARG A 97 1.26 -7.51 3.80
CA ARG A 97 1.59 -6.08 3.70
C ARG A 97 2.52 -5.62 4.82
N LEU A 98 2.32 -6.10 6.04
CA LEU A 98 3.19 -5.78 7.17
C LEU A 98 4.58 -6.41 6.99
N LEU A 99 4.66 -7.68 6.59
CA LEU A 99 5.94 -8.33 6.27
C LEU A 99 6.68 -7.60 5.15
N PHE A 100 5.98 -7.21 4.09
CA PHE A 100 6.55 -6.44 2.98
C PHE A 100 7.03 -5.06 3.44
N SER A 101 6.19 -4.32 4.17
CA SER A 101 6.51 -2.99 4.71
C SER A 101 7.75 -3.04 5.59
N PHE A 102 7.85 -4.08 6.43
CA PHE A 102 9.07 -4.35 7.17
C PHE A 102 10.23 -4.55 6.20
N VAL A 103 10.18 -5.51 5.27
CA VAL A 103 11.34 -5.82 4.42
C VAL A 103 11.84 -4.66 3.57
N VAL A 104 10.94 -3.80 3.07
CA VAL A 104 11.32 -2.65 2.24
C VAL A 104 11.65 -1.37 3.03
N GLY A 105 11.53 -1.39 4.35
CA GLY A 105 11.82 -0.19 5.16
C GLY A 105 10.72 0.85 5.18
N ASN A 106 9.45 0.46 5.01
CA ASN A 106 8.32 1.37 5.13
C ASN A 106 7.91 1.52 6.60
N SER A 107 8.52 2.51 7.26
CA SER A 107 8.20 2.88 8.64
C SER A 107 6.98 3.80 8.77
N ASP A 108 6.38 4.29 7.67
CA ASP A 108 5.23 5.21 7.69
C ASP A 108 3.88 4.53 7.38
N MET A 109 3.82 3.20 7.50
CA MET A 109 2.59 2.43 7.29
C MET A 109 1.59 2.59 8.46
N HIS A 110 0.88 3.71 8.51
CA HIS A 110 -0.12 4.05 9.52
C HIS A 110 -1.55 3.67 9.11
N LEU A 111 -2.55 3.82 10.01
CA LEU A 111 -3.93 3.38 9.77
C LEU A 111 -4.56 3.94 8.48
N LYS A 112 -4.18 5.15 8.05
CA LYS A 112 -4.73 5.75 6.82
C LYS A 112 -4.15 5.17 5.52
N ASN A 113 -3.18 4.25 5.60
CA ASN A 113 -2.67 3.51 4.45
C ASN A 113 -3.45 2.19 4.22
N PHE A 114 -4.41 1.90 5.09
CA PHE A 114 -5.34 0.80 4.92
C PHE A 114 -6.72 1.36 4.59
N SER A 115 -7.20 1.05 3.38
CA SER A 115 -8.56 1.35 2.96
C SER A 115 -9.32 0.07 2.70
N LEU A 116 -10.64 0.19 2.75
CA LEU A 116 -11.57 -0.90 2.54
C LEU A 116 -12.48 -0.52 1.39
N ILE A 117 -12.67 -1.46 0.49
CA ILE A 117 -13.56 -1.32 -0.66
C ILE A 117 -14.75 -2.23 -0.42
N GLU A 118 -15.95 -1.66 -0.55
CA GLU A 118 -17.16 -2.44 -0.57
C GLU A 118 -17.20 -3.26 -1.86
N THR A 119 -17.47 -4.57 -1.78
CA THR A 119 -17.40 -5.44 -2.94
C THR A 119 -18.44 -5.09 -4.00
N GLU A 120 -19.61 -4.66 -3.55
CA GLU A 120 -20.73 -4.19 -4.35
C GLU A 120 -21.49 -3.14 -3.54
N GLU A 121 -22.08 -2.15 -4.20
CA GLU A 121 -22.81 -1.05 -3.55
C GLU A 121 -23.91 -1.57 -2.63
N GLY A 122 -23.84 -1.21 -1.34
CA GLY A 122 -24.82 -1.61 -0.33
C GLY A 122 -24.76 -3.07 0.10
N SER A 123 -23.76 -3.84 -0.35
CA SER A 123 -23.57 -5.23 0.07
C SER A 123 -23.17 -5.38 1.54
N GLY A 124 -22.61 -4.33 2.14
CA GLY A 124 -22.03 -4.37 3.49
C GLY A 124 -20.82 -5.29 3.63
N LYS A 125 -20.30 -5.82 2.52
CA LYS A 125 -19.13 -6.69 2.46
C LYS A 125 -17.93 -5.88 2.02
N TYR A 126 -16.87 -5.90 2.82
CA TYR A 126 -15.66 -5.11 2.56
C TYR A 126 -14.43 -6.00 2.41
N VAL A 127 -13.56 -5.60 1.49
CA VAL A 127 -12.24 -6.19 1.26
C VAL A 127 -11.18 -5.11 1.39
N LEU A 128 -9.92 -5.50 1.64
CA LEU A 128 -8.83 -4.53 1.62
C LEU A 128 -8.67 -3.96 0.20
N SER A 129 -8.54 -2.64 0.09
CA SER A 129 -8.13 -2.01 -1.16
C SER A 129 -6.78 -2.55 -1.62
N PRO A 130 -6.39 -2.41 -2.90
CA PRO A 130 -4.98 -2.53 -3.28
C PRO A 130 -4.08 -1.71 -2.35
N ALA A 131 -2.85 -2.18 -2.12
CA ALA A 131 -1.89 -1.45 -1.30
C ALA A 131 -1.43 -0.18 -2.01
N TYR A 132 -1.27 0.91 -1.26
CA TYR A 132 -0.83 2.21 -1.75
C TYR A 132 0.10 2.86 -0.73
N ASP A 133 0.83 3.91 -1.14
CA ASP A 133 1.73 4.67 -0.26
C ASP A 133 2.82 3.79 0.37
N LEU A 134 3.41 2.93 -0.48
CA LEU A 134 4.50 2.02 -0.12
C LEU A 134 5.84 2.67 -0.42
N LEU A 135 6.46 3.28 0.58
CA LEU A 135 7.72 4.01 0.44
C LEU A 135 8.83 3.38 1.30
N PRO A 136 10.08 3.27 0.81
CA PRO A 136 11.20 2.79 1.61
C PRO A 136 11.72 3.90 2.54
N VAL A 137 10.88 4.30 3.49
CA VAL A 137 11.09 5.46 4.38
C VAL A 137 12.44 5.40 5.09
N ASN A 138 12.87 4.26 5.64
CA ASN A 138 14.18 4.16 6.30
C ASN A 138 15.38 4.36 5.35
N VAL A 139 15.18 4.25 4.03
CA VAL A 139 16.20 4.59 3.04
C VAL A 139 16.20 6.08 2.76
N ILE A 140 15.02 6.68 2.61
CA ILE A 140 14.83 8.11 2.30
C ILE A 140 15.19 9.00 3.50
N MET A 141 14.81 8.58 4.72
CA MET A 141 15.02 9.26 6.00
C MET A 141 15.82 8.34 6.95
N PRO A 142 17.15 8.27 6.81
CA PRO A 142 18.00 7.37 7.61
C PRO A 142 18.00 7.67 9.12
N GLU A 143 17.65 8.89 9.50
CA GLU A 143 17.46 9.35 10.87
C GLU A 143 16.28 8.67 11.55
N ASP A 144 15.25 8.28 10.78
CA ASP A 144 14.15 7.49 11.30
C ASP A 144 14.61 6.07 11.61
N LYS A 145 14.57 5.74 12.90
CA LYS A 145 14.96 4.43 13.43
C LYS A 145 13.77 3.50 13.64
N GLU A 146 12.53 3.99 13.51
CA GLU A 146 11.34 3.15 13.60
C GLU A 146 11.28 2.20 12.39
N GLN A 147 10.83 0.98 12.61
CA GLN A 147 10.59 -0.03 11.57
C GLN A 147 9.11 -0.09 11.17
N PHE A 148 8.21 0.42 12.02
CA PHE A 148 6.78 0.58 11.77
C PHE A 148 6.20 1.83 12.46
N ALA A 149 5.21 2.45 11.81
CA ALA A 149 4.43 3.55 12.37
C ALA A 149 3.47 3.07 13.47
N LEU A 150 2.88 1.89 13.29
CA LEU A 150 2.02 1.23 14.27
C LEU A 150 2.83 0.18 15.04
N ALA A 151 2.69 0.18 16.37
CA ALA A 151 3.42 -0.75 17.20
C ALA A 151 2.94 -2.20 16.99
N MET A 152 3.87 -3.11 16.71
CA MET A 152 3.64 -4.55 16.72
C MET A 152 4.11 -5.10 18.07
N ASN A 153 3.21 -5.71 18.84
CA ASN A 153 3.49 -6.19 20.19
C ASN A 153 4.10 -5.10 21.11
N GLY A 154 3.60 -3.86 20.98
CA GLY A 154 4.10 -2.71 21.74
C GLY A 154 5.47 -2.19 21.26
N LYS A 155 6.03 -2.74 20.18
CA LYS A 155 7.33 -2.35 19.62
C LYS A 155 7.19 -1.74 18.25
N LYS A 156 7.97 -0.69 18.00
CA LYS A 156 8.18 -0.12 16.67
C LYS A 156 9.58 -0.34 16.13
N MET A 157 10.48 -0.83 16.98
CA MET A 157 11.89 -1.04 16.69
C MET A 157 12.31 -2.42 17.20
N ASN A 158 13.44 -2.92 16.69
CA ASN A 158 14.02 -4.21 17.08
C ASN A 158 13.04 -5.38 16.90
N LEU A 159 12.20 -5.32 15.87
CA LEU A 159 11.26 -6.38 15.52
C LEU A 159 12.03 -7.61 15.03
N ARG A 160 11.64 -8.77 15.53
CA ARG A 160 12.25 -10.07 15.22
C ARG A 160 11.19 -11.01 14.70
N TRP A 161 11.62 -12.12 14.09
CA TRP A 161 10.74 -13.19 13.62
C TRP A 161 9.62 -13.56 14.62
N LYS A 162 9.96 -13.70 15.90
CA LYS A 162 8.99 -14.04 16.95
C LYS A 162 7.87 -13.02 17.09
N ASP A 163 8.14 -11.73 16.88
CA ASP A 163 7.13 -10.68 16.96
C ASP A 163 6.08 -10.85 15.85
N PHE A 164 6.51 -11.20 14.64
CA PHE A 164 5.60 -11.48 13.52
C PHE A 164 4.76 -12.74 13.74
N MET A 165 5.33 -13.76 14.37
CA MET A 165 4.61 -14.98 14.70
C MET A 165 3.55 -14.77 15.78
N VAL A 166 3.85 -13.97 16.81
CA VAL A 166 2.86 -13.57 17.83
C VAL A 166 1.74 -12.77 17.18
N PHE A 167 2.07 -11.80 16.33
CA PHE A 167 1.06 -11.02 15.62
C PHE A 167 0.17 -11.89 14.71
N ALA A 168 0.76 -12.89 14.04
CA ALA A 168 0.01 -13.83 13.20
C ALA A 168 -0.99 -14.65 14.04
N ASP A 169 -0.56 -15.14 15.20
CA ASP A 169 -1.41 -15.88 16.14
C ASP A 169 -2.59 -15.04 16.65
N GLU A 170 -2.33 -13.78 17.04
CA GLU A 170 -3.37 -12.81 17.43
C GLU A 170 -4.37 -12.51 16.30
N CYS A 171 -3.91 -12.55 15.04
CA CYS A 171 -4.77 -12.44 13.86
C CYS A 171 -5.54 -13.74 13.53
N GLY A 172 -5.31 -14.83 14.27
CA GLY A 172 -5.88 -16.15 14.03
C GLY A 172 -5.26 -16.91 12.85
N ILE A 173 -4.04 -16.55 12.45
CA ILE A 173 -3.29 -17.23 11.40
C ILE A 173 -2.48 -18.36 12.03
N SER A 174 -2.70 -19.59 11.56
CA SER A 174 -1.95 -20.74 12.07
C SER A 174 -0.44 -20.55 11.85
N ARG A 175 0.37 -21.05 12.79
CA ARG A 175 1.84 -21.02 12.69
C ARG A 175 2.36 -21.50 11.34
N THR A 176 1.85 -22.64 10.87
CA THR A 176 2.24 -23.23 9.58
C THR A 176 1.90 -22.32 8.40
N SER A 177 0.75 -21.64 8.44
CA SER A 177 0.37 -20.65 7.41
C SER A 177 1.28 -19.43 7.45
N ALA A 178 1.54 -18.88 8.64
CA ALA A 178 2.43 -17.73 8.82
C ALA A 178 3.85 -18.02 8.33
N GLU A 179 4.42 -19.19 8.66
CA GLU A 179 5.72 -19.64 8.18
C GLU A 179 5.74 -19.78 6.65
N LYS A 180 4.68 -20.34 6.04
CA LYS A 180 4.56 -20.40 4.57
C LYS A 180 4.54 -19.02 3.95
N MET A 181 3.79 -18.07 4.51
CA MET A 181 3.67 -16.71 4.01
C MET A 181 4.99 -15.94 4.10
N ILE A 182 5.70 -16.06 5.23
CA ILE A 182 7.07 -15.55 5.37
C ILE A 182 7.97 -16.17 4.31
N GLY A 183 7.94 -17.50 4.15
CA GLY A 183 8.73 -18.21 3.16
C GLY A 183 8.45 -17.79 1.71
N LEU A 184 7.19 -17.49 1.38
CA LEU A 184 6.80 -16.92 0.08
C LEU A 184 7.46 -15.57 -0.15
N LEU A 185 7.48 -14.70 0.88
CA LEU A 185 8.09 -13.39 0.79
C LEU A 185 9.63 -13.48 0.69
N VAL A 186 10.26 -14.36 1.46
CA VAL A 186 11.71 -14.61 1.37
C VAL A 186 12.11 -15.08 -0.03
N LYS A 187 11.32 -15.95 -0.66
CA LYS A 187 11.53 -16.40 -2.05
C LYS A 187 11.44 -15.26 -3.08
N LYS A 188 10.82 -14.12 -2.75
CA LYS A 188 10.73 -12.94 -3.63
C LYS A 188 11.92 -11.99 -3.49
N LYS A 189 12.89 -12.29 -2.63
CA LYS A 189 14.12 -11.50 -2.43
C LYS A 189 14.73 -11.00 -3.75
N GLU A 190 15.06 -11.91 -4.66
CA GLU A 190 15.72 -11.54 -5.92
C GLU A 190 14.83 -10.67 -6.81
N THR A 191 13.52 -10.88 -6.75
CA THR A 191 12.55 -10.00 -7.42
C THR A 191 12.61 -8.60 -6.83
N PHE A 192 12.60 -8.44 -5.51
CA PHE A 192 12.69 -7.12 -4.86
C PHE A 192 14.00 -6.40 -5.20
N ILE A 193 15.13 -7.11 -5.17
CA ILE A 193 16.43 -6.56 -5.55
C ILE A 193 16.42 -6.11 -7.02
N SER A 194 15.90 -6.94 -7.93
CA SER A 194 15.80 -6.57 -9.35
C SER A 194 14.91 -5.34 -9.59
N MET A 195 13.79 -5.22 -8.87
CA MET A 195 12.90 -4.07 -8.94
C MET A 195 13.56 -2.80 -8.40
N CYS A 196 14.31 -2.92 -7.31
CA CYS A 196 15.09 -1.83 -6.75
C CYS A 196 16.15 -1.33 -7.75
N ARG A 197 16.92 -2.23 -8.38
CA ARG A 197 17.94 -1.88 -9.38
C ARG A 197 17.36 -1.30 -10.66
N ALA A 198 16.13 -1.68 -11.02
CA ALA A 198 15.41 -1.13 -12.17
C ALA A 198 14.65 0.18 -11.86
N SER A 199 14.68 0.65 -10.62
CA SER A 199 13.94 1.85 -10.20
C SER A 199 14.64 3.15 -10.59
N PHE A 200 13.93 4.26 -10.46
CA PHE A 200 14.48 5.62 -10.67
C PHE A 200 15.21 6.18 -9.44
N LEU A 201 15.39 5.37 -8.38
CA LEU A 201 16.17 5.80 -7.23
C LEU A 201 17.62 6.08 -7.65
N PRO A 202 18.28 7.11 -7.06
CA PRO A 202 19.72 7.28 -7.20
C PRO A 202 20.48 6.01 -6.82
N GLU A 203 21.61 5.73 -7.47
CA GLU A 203 22.37 4.48 -7.30
C GLU A 203 22.69 4.19 -5.83
N TYR A 204 23.14 5.19 -5.07
CA TYR A 204 23.42 5.06 -3.64
C TYR A 204 22.17 4.67 -2.81
N MET A 205 20.97 5.15 -3.18
CA MET A 205 19.72 4.76 -2.51
C MET A 205 19.30 3.35 -2.91
N GLN A 206 19.52 2.95 -4.18
CA GLN A 206 19.28 1.57 -4.61
C GLN A 206 20.16 0.59 -3.83
N GLU A 207 21.45 0.91 -3.66
CA GLU A 207 22.37 0.11 -2.86
C GLU A 207 21.91 -0.01 -1.41
N ARG A 208 21.56 1.12 -0.78
CA ARG A 208 21.04 1.14 0.59
C ARG A 208 19.77 0.31 0.75
N LEU A 209 18.83 0.40 -0.18
CA LEU A 209 17.60 -0.40 -0.17
C LEU A 209 17.91 -1.89 -0.36
N CYS A 210 18.81 -2.24 -1.29
CA CYS A 210 19.24 -3.63 -1.47
C CYS A 210 19.89 -4.21 -0.21
N VAL A 211 20.76 -3.44 0.47
CA VAL A 211 21.37 -3.84 1.74
C VAL A 211 20.29 -4.06 2.81
N LEU A 212 19.38 -3.10 2.96
CA LEU A 212 18.28 -3.17 3.93
C LEU A 212 17.39 -4.41 3.71
N ILE A 213 16.98 -4.68 2.47
CA ILE A 213 16.18 -5.85 2.12
C ILE A 213 16.93 -7.13 2.50
N ASN A 214 18.22 -7.22 2.20
CA ASN A 214 19.05 -8.37 2.55
C ASN A 214 19.14 -8.58 4.06
N GLU A 215 19.32 -7.52 4.84
CA GLU A 215 19.39 -7.59 6.30
C GLU A 215 18.06 -8.01 6.92
N ARG A 216 16.94 -7.43 6.47
CA ARG A 216 15.62 -7.72 7.02
C ARG A 216 15.13 -9.11 6.64
N ILE A 217 15.45 -9.60 5.44
CA ILE A 217 15.11 -10.97 5.04
C ILE A 217 15.90 -12.00 5.86
N LYS A 218 17.13 -11.74 6.30
CA LYS A 218 17.89 -12.66 7.17
C LYS A 218 17.28 -12.85 8.55
N LEU A 219 16.36 -11.96 8.96
CA LEU A 219 15.61 -12.13 10.20
C LEU A 219 14.48 -13.14 10.07
N PHE A 220 14.19 -13.62 8.86
CA PHE A 220 13.19 -14.62 8.55
C PHE A 220 13.81 -15.95 8.13
#